data_AF-A0AAF0Y5V2-F1
#
_entry.id   AF-A0AAF0Y5V2-F1
#
_cell.length_a   1.000
_cell.length_b   1.000
_cell.length_c   1.000
_cell.angle_alpha   90.00
_cell.angle_beta   90.00
_cell.angle_gamma   90.00
#
_symmetry.space_group_name_H-M   'P 1'
#
loop_
_entity.id
_entity.type
_entity.pdbx_description
1 polymer ?
#
loop_
_entity_poly.entity_id
_entity_poly.type
_entity_poly.pdbx_seq_one_letter_code
_entity_poly.pdbx_strand_id
1 'polypeptide(L)'
;MPAPKRLGVHDILALFRHPPPDSMLVSAHRGLRWDGTPENVRTMASRLTVRRYGRVLTVVLLHDDYLGRVTNIAEAKGTEDVYSPFTGRGYSPRYDSVPWAGGLDQLQLKNETGHICEEGILHLDTLLTLIRDHKLEIVVFMDIKEVAAVPAAYRILKGHTNARGISAIGELPVNLTNIHPEWCVWKMDALFYPSPANLEQAEWFQDALATAKPAYIPVFRPNAPAAMDVVAAAKAWSTRPYVLTFEVGLRGPGGNLQPLLDFLVGAGISVGFFGTYGDVHPPLSSGSEECLFDMGALDFAALRDPDAPIVCFESGASPVTYHSIVAPGESLDGRDSRSDLDLYKSLGYSWTIVDLTPRTADLFRAQARVQPPLSRGWWDDRLRTVT
;
A
#
# COMPACT_ATOMS: atom_id res chain seq x y z
N MET A 1 -28.91 -23.39 -1.01
CA MET A 1 -28.26 -22.37 -0.17
C MET A 1 -28.38 -21.02 -0.85
N PRO A 2 -28.77 -19.94 -0.16
CA PRO A 2 -28.80 -18.60 -0.75
C PRO A 2 -27.40 -18.19 -1.20
N ALA A 3 -27.31 -17.41 -2.27
CA ALA A 3 -26.03 -16.88 -2.74
C ALA A 3 -25.41 -15.98 -1.67
N PRO A 4 -24.09 -16.04 -1.42
CA PRO A 4 -23.45 -15.17 -0.45
C PRO A 4 -23.70 -13.69 -0.80
N LYS A 5 -24.08 -12.90 0.21
CA LYS A 5 -24.31 -11.45 0.08
C LYS A 5 -23.01 -10.80 -0.38
N ARG A 6 -23.07 -10.01 -1.46
CA ARG A 6 -21.92 -9.20 -1.90
C ARG A 6 -21.65 -8.12 -0.87
N LEU A 7 -20.40 -8.01 -0.41
CA LEU A 7 -19.95 -6.93 0.44
C LEU A 7 -19.80 -5.65 -0.39
N GLY A 8 -20.39 -4.56 0.05
CA GLY A 8 -20.09 -3.23 -0.48
C GLY A 8 -18.92 -2.57 0.27
N VAL A 9 -18.49 -1.41 -0.22
CA VAL A 9 -17.49 -0.54 0.45
C VAL A 9 -17.76 -0.39 1.96
N HIS A 10 -19.02 -0.16 2.34
CA HIS A 10 -19.44 -0.06 3.74
C HIS A 10 -19.05 -1.29 4.56
N ASP A 11 -19.37 -2.48 4.03
CA ASP A 11 -19.12 -3.73 4.73
C ASP A 11 -17.62 -3.99 4.83
N ILE A 12 -16.84 -3.62 3.82
CA ILE A 12 -15.37 -3.71 3.84
C ILE A 12 -14.78 -2.80 4.92
N LEU A 13 -15.16 -1.52 4.97
CA LEU A 13 -14.68 -0.60 6.00
C LEU A 13 -15.10 -1.04 7.41
N ALA A 14 -16.32 -1.56 7.55
CA ALA A 14 -16.79 -2.13 8.82
C ALA A 14 -15.92 -3.31 9.27
N LEU A 15 -15.48 -4.18 8.34
CA LEU A 15 -14.55 -5.27 8.66
C LEU A 15 -13.20 -4.72 9.15
N PHE A 16 -12.64 -3.68 8.52
CA PHE A 16 -11.38 -3.08 9.00
C PHE A 16 -11.53 -2.44 10.38
N ARG A 17 -12.69 -1.86 10.69
CA ARG A 17 -12.95 -1.26 12.00
C ARG A 17 -13.22 -2.31 13.09
N HIS A 18 -13.98 -3.34 12.74
CA HIS A 18 -14.46 -4.40 13.62
C HIS A 18 -14.22 -5.76 12.97
N PRO A 19 -12.95 -6.19 12.89
CA PRO A 19 -12.59 -7.45 12.28
C PRO A 19 -13.21 -8.60 13.07
N PRO A 20 -13.74 -9.65 12.41
CA PRO A 20 -14.15 -10.86 13.11
C PRO A 20 -13.00 -11.44 13.95
N PRO A 21 -13.30 -12.07 15.09
CA PRO A 21 -12.30 -12.83 15.84
C PRO A 21 -11.57 -13.83 14.93
N ASP A 22 -10.27 -13.99 15.15
CA ASP A 22 -9.39 -14.90 14.40
C ASP A 22 -9.30 -14.63 12.88
N SER A 23 -9.81 -13.50 12.40
CA SER A 23 -9.67 -13.09 11.00
C SER A 23 -8.37 -12.31 10.77
N MET A 24 -7.85 -12.42 9.54
CA MET A 24 -6.77 -11.60 9.03
C MET A 24 -7.21 -11.03 7.68
N LEU A 25 -7.61 -9.77 7.66
CA LEU A 25 -7.97 -9.09 6.42
C LEU A 25 -6.70 -8.75 5.63
N VAL A 26 -6.82 -8.72 4.31
CA VAL A 26 -5.73 -8.47 3.38
C VAL A 26 -6.04 -7.25 2.53
N SER A 27 -5.07 -6.34 2.47
CA SER A 27 -4.99 -5.26 1.49
C SER A 27 -3.88 -5.59 0.50
N ALA A 28 -4.19 -5.61 -0.80
CA ALA A 28 -3.18 -5.91 -1.81
C ALA A 28 -2.18 -4.74 -1.92
N HIS A 29 -0.90 -5.05 -1.78
CA HIS A 29 0.17 -4.06 -1.80
C HIS A 29 0.42 -3.55 -3.24
N ARG A 30 0.17 -2.25 -3.47
CA ARG A 30 0.33 -1.59 -4.79
C ARG A 30 -0.53 -2.22 -5.90
N GLY A 31 -1.63 -2.87 -5.52
CA GLY A 31 -2.45 -3.69 -6.42
C GLY A 31 -2.06 -5.17 -6.38
N LEU A 32 -2.32 -5.88 -7.47
CA LEU A 32 -1.89 -7.27 -7.69
C LEU A 32 -0.67 -7.28 -8.63
N ARG A 33 0.47 -6.77 -8.14
CA ARG A 33 1.76 -6.85 -8.86
C ARG A 33 2.29 -8.29 -8.86
N TRP A 34 3.29 -8.55 -9.70
CA TRP A 34 3.89 -9.86 -10.04
C TRP A 34 3.19 -10.59 -11.19
N ASP A 35 3.87 -11.62 -11.71
CA ASP A 35 3.44 -12.42 -12.86
C ASP A 35 3.28 -11.54 -14.11
N GLY A 36 4.36 -10.81 -14.41
CA GLY A 36 4.47 -9.90 -15.55
C GLY A 36 3.76 -8.56 -15.39
N THR A 37 3.18 -8.30 -14.22
CA THR A 37 2.31 -7.13 -13.99
C THR A 37 3.04 -6.05 -13.19
N PRO A 38 3.19 -4.82 -13.73
CA PRO A 38 3.83 -3.72 -12.99
C PRO A 38 3.03 -3.30 -11.75
N GLU A 39 3.70 -2.62 -10.82
CA GLU A 39 3.03 -2.03 -9.66
C GLU A 39 2.21 -0.79 -10.02
N ASN A 40 1.10 -0.55 -9.30
CA ASN A 40 0.23 0.62 -9.45
C ASN A 40 -0.35 0.88 -10.85
N VAL A 41 -0.60 -0.18 -11.63
CA VAL A 41 -1.17 -0.09 -12.98
C VAL A 41 -2.68 0.07 -12.99
N ARG A 42 -3.21 0.59 -14.11
CA ARG A 42 -4.65 0.75 -14.39
C ARG A 42 -5.43 -0.52 -14.17
N THR A 43 -4.85 -1.64 -14.56
CA THR A 43 -5.51 -2.93 -14.54
C THR A 43 -5.68 -3.47 -13.12
N MET A 44 -4.96 -3.00 -12.08
CA MET A 44 -4.87 -3.73 -10.80
C MET A 44 -4.96 -2.87 -9.53
N ALA A 45 -5.15 -1.57 -9.63
CA ALA A 45 -4.95 -0.66 -8.50
C ALA A 45 -6.01 -0.82 -7.39
N SER A 46 -5.60 -1.43 -6.26
CA SER A 46 -6.33 -1.48 -4.99
C SER A 46 -5.60 -0.79 -3.83
N ARG A 47 -4.44 -0.17 -4.11
CA ARG A 47 -3.72 0.68 -3.16
C ARG A 47 -2.94 1.77 -3.91
N LEU A 48 -2.90 2.96 -3.35
CA LEU A 48 -2.37 4.16 -3.98
C LEU A 48 -1.10 4.64 -3.27
N THR A 49 -0.08 5.04 -4.04
CA THR A 49 1.01 5.85 -3.51
C THR A 49 0.96 7.24 -4.12
N VAL A 50 0.70 8.28 -3.34
CA VAL A 50 0.43 9.63 -3.87
C VAL A 50 1.64 10.56 -3.67
N ARG A 51 2.08 11.20 -4.76
CA ARG A 51 3.15 12.21 -4.80
C ARG A 51 2.76 13.45 -5.61
N ARG A 52 3.42 14.58 -5.34
CA ARG A 52 3.20 15.86 -6.04
C ARG A 52 4.26 16.09 -7.12
N TYR A 53 3.87 16.70 -8.24
CA TYR A 53 4.80 17.15 -9.28
C TYR A 53 4.80 18.66 -9.53
N GLY A 54 5.98 19.29 -9.61
CA GLY A 54 6.18 20.65 -10.12
C GLY A 54 5.29 21.79 -9.55
N ARG A 55 5.13 22.85 -10.35
CA ARG A 55 4.29 24.03 -10.04
C ARG A 55 2.80 23.83 -10.39
N VAL A 56 2.49 22.96 -11.36
CA VAL A 56 1.14 22.46 -11.64
C VAL A 56 0.96 21.17 -10.85
N LEU A 57 0.08 21.17 -9.85
CA LEU A 57 -0.10 20.06 -8.91
C LEU A 57 -0.63 18.80 -9.62
N THR A 58 0.27 17.95 -10.11
CA THR A 58 -0.07 16.60 -10.60
C THR A 58 0.11 15.59 -9.48
N VAL A 59 -0.91 14.75 -9.26
CA VAL A 59 -0.85 13.63 -8.31
C VAL A 59 -0.79 12.30 -9.05
N VAL A 60 0.27 11.53 -8.79
CA VAL A 60 0.53 10.26 -9.46
C VAL A 60 0.74 9.12 -8.49
N LEU A 61 0.62 7.91 -9.04
CA LEU A 61 0.85 6.63 -8.39
C LEU A 61 2.30 6.19 -8.58
N LEU A 62 3.14 6.41 -7.57
CA LEU A 62 4.55 5.99 -7.62
C LEU A 62 5.06 5.66 -6.23
N HIS A 63 5.54 4.43 -6.04
CA HIS A 63 6.04 3.99 -4.74
C HIS A 63 7.37 4.69 -4.36
N ASP A 64 8.36 4.58 -5.24
CA ASP A 64 9.74 4.96 -4.96
C ASP A 64 9.99 6.45 -5.11
N ASP A 65 11.08 6.91 -4.49
CA ASP A 65 11.64 8.24 -4.73
C ASP A 65 12.42 8.33 -6.06
N TYR A 66 12.80 7.19 -6.64
CA TYR A 66 13.67 7.10 -7.81
C TYR A 66 13.01 6.25 -8.91
N LEU A 67 13.24 6.62 -10.16
CA LEU A 67 12.45 6.10 -11.29
C LEU A 67 12.98 4.78 -11.86
N GLY A 68 14.28 4.52 -11.76
CA GLY A 68 14.96 3.47 -12.52
C GLY A 68 14.51 2.04 -12.22
N ARG A 69 13.98 1.75 -11.02
CA ARG A 69 13.49 0.41 -10.67
C ARG A 69 12.23 0.03 -11.45
N VAL A 70 11.32 0.99 -11.61
CA VAL A 70 9.93 0.72 -12.05
C VAL A 70 9.58 1.36 -13.37
N THR A 71 10.50 2.09 -14.00
CA THR A 71 10.25 2.73 -15.29
C THR A 71 11.37 2.51 -16.28
N ASN A 72 11.09 2.80 -17.56
CA ASN A 72 12.06 2.80 -18.65
C ASN A 72 12.83 4.13 -18.78
N ILE A 73 13.07 4.86 -17.69
CA ILE A 73 13.70 6.21 -17.71
C ILE A 73 15.09 6.25 -18.36
N ALA A 74 15.86 5.16 -18.28
CA ALA A 74 17.16 5.05 -18.93
C ALA A 74 16.99 4.91 -20.45
N GLU A 75 16.10 4.01 -20.86
CA GLU A 75 15.78 3.72 -22.26
C GLU A 75 15.12 4.93 -22.94
N ALA A 76 14.19 5.60 -22.27
CA ALA A 76 13.54 6.82 -22.77
C ALA A 76 14.53 7.98 -22.96
N LYS A 77 15.63 8.00 -22.20
CA LYS A 77 16.74 8.95 -22.35
C LYS A 77 17.75 8.51 -23.41
N GLY A 78 17.66 7.27 -23.91
CA GLY A 78 18.60 6.68 -24.85
C GLY A 78 19.96 6.34 -24.22
N THR A 79 20.01 6.06 -22.92
CA THR A 79 21.23 5.59 -22.25
C THR A 79 21.21 4.08 -22.04
N GLU A 80 22.36 3.43 -22.21
CA GLU A 80 22.56 2.00 -21.94
C GLU A 80 22.77 1.72 -20.44
N ASP A 81 22.95 2.76 -19.63
CA ASP A 81 23.10 2.69 -18.18
C ASP A 81 21.75 2.41 -17.48
N VAL A 82 21.15 1.25 -17.74
CA VAL A 82 19.85 0.85 -17.20
C VAL A 82 19.99 0.48 -15.72
N TYR A 83 19.14 1.06 -14.87
CA TYR A 83 19.17 0.76 -13.44
C TYR A 83 18.75 -0.69 -13.16
N SER A 84 19.55 -1.39 -12.35
CA SER A 84 19.19 -2.67 -11.77
C SER A 84 18.95 -2.55 -10.27
N PRO A 85 17.77 -2.97 -9.76
CA PRO A 85 17.50 -2.98 -8.34
C PRO A 85 18.27 -4.08 -7.60
N PHE A 86 18.88 -5.05 -8.30
CA PHE A 86 19.68 -6.12 -7.68
C PHE A 86 21.14 -5.72 -7.44
N THR A 87 21.65 -4.73 -8.16
CA THR A 87 23.00 -4.19 -7.97
C THR A 87 23.01 -2.79 -7.36
N GLY A 88 21.87 -2.09 -7.40
CA GLY A 88 21.77 -0.69 -7.00
C GLY A 88 22.49 0.27 -7.95
N ARG A 89 22.85 -0.18 -9.15
CA ARG A 89 23.62 0.59 -10.14
C ARG A 89 22.77 0.95 -11.34
N GLY A 90 23.17 2.02 -12.02
CA GLY A 90 22.57 2.53 -13.26
C GLY A 90 21.76 3.81 -13.09
N TYR A 91 21.23 4.32 -14.19
CA TYR A 91 20.53 5.61 -14.23
C TYR A 91 19.15 5.53 -13.58
N SER A 92 19.04 6.12 -12.40
CA SER A 92 17.80 6.20 -11.63
C SER A 92 17.70 7.59 -11.00
N PRO A 93 17.23 8.61 -11.73
CA PRO A 93 17.05 9.94 -11.17
C PRO A 93 15.89 9.94 -10.16
N ARG A 94 15.94 10.89 -9.21
CA ARG A 94 14.78 11.14 -8.33
C ARG A 94 13.60 11.59 -9.16
N TYR A 95 12.39 11.18 -8.78
CA TYR A 95 11.18 11.53 -9.51
C TYR A 95 11.00 13.05 -9.61
N ASP A 96 11.34 13.79 -8.55
CA ASP A 96 11.22 15.26 -8.45
C ASP A 96 12.22 16.05 -9.32
N SER A 97 13.21 15.37 -9.92
CA SER A 97 14.23 15.96 -10.78
C SER A 97 13.90 15.94 -12.28
N VAL A 98 12.84 15.22 -12.67
CA VAL A 98 12.35 15.13 -14.04
C VAL A 98 11.19 16.14 -14.21
N PRO A 99 10.81 16.59 -15.42
CA PRO A 99 9.54 17.30 -15.64
C PRO A 99 8.38 16.33 -15.88
N TRP A 100 7.14 16.77 -15.64
CA TRP A 100 5.96 15.94 -15.94
C TRP A 100 5.82 15.84 -17.45
N ALA A 101 5.57 16.98 -18.09
CA ALA A 101 5.37 17.09 -19.53
C ALA A 101 6.68 16.87 -20.29
N GLY A 102 6.67 15.93 -21.24
CA GLY A 102 7.85 15.53 -22.00
C GLY A 102 8.88 14.78 -21.16
N GLY A 103 8.45 14.21 -20.03
CA GLY A 103 9.31 13.51 -19.09
C GLY A 103 8.57 12.32 -18.51
N LEU A 104 8.04 12.45 -17.29
CA LEU A 104 7.31 11.36 -16.64
C LEU A 104 6.10 10.85 -17.42
N ASP A 105 5.40 11.74 -18.12
CA ASP A 105 4.21 11.39 -18.90
C ASP A 105 4.50 10.51 -20.13
N GLN A 106 5.77 10.36 -20.49
CA GLN A 106 6.24 9.50 -21.58
C GLN A 106 6.84 8.19 -21.08
N LEU A 107 7.00 8.03 -19.77
CA LEU A 107 7.60 6.83 -19.21
C LEU A 107 6.60 5.67 -19.18
N GLN A 108 7.12 4.51 -19.52
CA GLN A 108 6.46 3.23 -19.37
C GLN A 108 6.97 2.53 -18.11
N LEU A 109 6.11 1.75 -17.48
CA LEU A 109 6.41 0.97 -16.30
C LEU A 109 7.14 -0.32 -16.69
N LYS A 110 7.96 -0.80 -15.76
CA LYS A 110 8.60 -2.11 -15.83
C LYS A 110 7.91 -3.08 -14.89
N ASN A 111 7.76 -4.33 -15.33
CA ASN A 111 7.41 -5.42 -14.43
C ASN A 111 8.63 -5.86 -13.58
N GLU A 112 8.44 -6.86 -12.74
CA GLU A 112 9.47 -7.36 -11.85
C GLU A 112 10.73 -7.96 -12.50
N THR A 113 10.61 -8.35 -13.77
CA THR A 113 11.72 -8.93 -14.55
C THR A 113 12.42 -7.88 -15.40
N GLY A 114 11.96 -6.62 -15.39
CA GLY A 114 12.55 -5.51 -16.12
C GLY A 114 11.97 -5.30 -17.52
N HIS A 115 11.02 -6.14 -17.95
CA HIS A 115 10.31 -5.92 -19.20
C HIS A 115 9.49 -4.64 -19.14
N ILE A 116 9.58 -3.84 -20.21
CA ILE A 116 8.82 -2.62 -20.38
C ILE A 116 7.39 -2.99 -20.79
N CYS A 117 6.41 -2.54 -20.01
CA CYS A 117 5.01 -2.78 -20.25
C CYS A 117 4.36 -1.61 -20.99
N GLU A 118 3.13 -1.80 -21.49
CA GLU A 118 2.41 -0.74 -22.20
C GLU A 118 1.93 0.38 -21.24
N GLU A 119 1.76 0.05 -19.96
CA GLU A 119 1.28 0.96 -18.93
C GLU A 119 2.32 2.03 -18.58
N GLY A 120 1.89 3.29 -18.53
CA GLY A 120 2.67 4.40 -17.99
C GLY A 120 2.34 4.73 -16.53
N ILE A 121 3.02 5.74 -15.98
CA ILE A 121 2.75 6.25 -14.63
C ILE A 121 1.29 6.75 -14.55
N LEU A 122 0.53 6.19 -13.61
CA LEU A 122 -0.90 6.46 -13.48
C LEU A 122 -1.17 7.73 -12.66
N HIS A 123 -2.10 8.57 -13.11
CA HIS A 123 -2.66 9.66 -12.30
C HIS A 123 -3.71 9.15 -11.33
N LEU A 124 -3.81 9.78 -10.16
CA LEU A 124 -4.89 9.51 -9.20
C LEU A 124 -6.27 9.68 -9.83
N ASP A 125 -6.49 10.80 -10.53
CA ASP A 125 -7.76 11.12 -11.20
C ASP A 125 -8.21 10.03 -12.20
N THR A 126 -7.24 9.49 -12.95
CA THR A 126 -7.48 8.40 -13.90
C THR A 126 -7.86 7.11 -13.19
N LEU A 127 -7.22 6.76 -12.06
CA LEU A 127 -7.62 5.59 -11.29
C LEU A 127 -9.08 5.71 -10.83
N LEU A 128 -9.44 6.86 -10.24
CA LEU A 128 -10.79 7.05 -9.70
C LEU A 128 -11.86 6.93 -10.80
N THR A 129 -11.55 7.49 -11.97
CA THR A 129 -12.36 7.33 -13.19
C THR A 129 -12.51 5.86 -13.58
N LEU A 130 -11.42 5.08 -13.60
CA LEU A 130 -11.47 3.66 -13.92
C LEU A 130 -12.33 2.87 -12.93
N ILE A 131 -12.20 3.14 -11.63
CA ILE A 131 -13.01 2.50 -10.59
C ILE A 131 -14.50 2.74 -10.82
N ARG A 132 -14.87 3.98 -11.16
CA ARG A 132 -16.24 4.34 -11.53
C ARG A 132 -16.69 3.64 -12.80
N ASP A 133 -15.94 3.76 -13.89
CA ASP A 133 -16.36 3.31 -15.21
C ASP A 133 -16.46 1.77 -15.29
N HIS A 134 -15.56 1.07 -14.59
CA HIS A 134 -15.57 -0.39 -14.47
C HIS A 134 -16.44 -0.91 -13.31
N LYS A 135 -17.11 -0.03 -12.56
CA LYS A 135 -18.00 -0.38 -11.44
C LYS A 135 -17.31 -1.26 -10.39
N LEU A 136 -16.06 -0.93 -10.07
CA LEU A 136 -15.28 -1.65 -9.07
C LEU A 136 -15.75 -1.26 -7.66
N GLU A 137 -16.21 -2.23 -6.87
CA GLU A 137 -16.49 -2.05 -5.45
C GLU A 137 -15.23 -2.37 -4.65
N ILE A 138 -14.31 -1.42 -4.56
CA ILE A 138 -13.06 -1.55 -3.83
C ILE A 138 -12.89 -0.41 -2.81
N VAL A 139 -12.17 -0.70 -1.73
CA VAL A 139 -11.63 0.32 -0.83
C VAL A 139 -10.18 0.55 -1.20
N VAL A 140 -9.80 1.82 -1.36
CA VAL A 140 -8.45 2.21 -1.75
C VAL A 140 -7.75 2.85 -0.56
N PHE A 141 -6.67 2.23 -0.09
CA PHE A 141 -5.80 2.84 0.92
C PHE A 141 -4.79 3.75 0.22
N MET A 142 -4.86 5.06 0.50
CA MET A 142 -3.94 6.05 -0.04
C MET A 142 -2.73 6.19 0.86
N ASP A 143 -1.67 5.44 0.55
CA ASP A 143 -0.36 5.53 1.20
C ASP A 143 0.36 6.80 0.70
N ILE A 144 0.05 7.94 1.30
CA ILE A 144 0.63 9.23 0.88
C ILE A 144 2.08 9.30 1.37
N LYS A 145 3.03 9.48 0.44
CA LYS A 145 4.47 9.53 0.78
C LYS A 145 4.95 10.93 1.14
N GLU A 146 4.16 11.95 0.82
CA GLU A 146 4.52 13.35 1.05
C GLU A 146 3.33 14.17 1.52
N VAL A 147 3.47 14.82 2.67
CA VAL A 147 2.44 15.70 3.22
C VAL A 147 2.03 16.83 2.25
N ALA A 148 2.97 17.30 1.42
CA ALA A 148 2.72 18.34 0.43
C ALA A 148 1.78 17.91 -0.71
N ALA A 149 1.59 16.61 -0.93
CA ALA A 149 0.65 16.08 -1.93
C ALA A 149 -0.80 16.04 -1.43
N VAL A 150 -1.01 16.10 -0.10
CA VAL A 150 -2.33 15.92 0.52
C VAL A 150 -3.39 16.90 0.01
N PRO A 151 -3.15 18.23 -0.05
CA PRO A 151 -4.19 19.16 -0.52
C PRO A 151 -4.58 18.94 -1.98
N ALA A 152 -3.66 18.51 -2.84
CA ALA A 152 -3.97 18.21 -4.24
C ALA A 152 -4.73 16.89 -4.38
N ALA A 153 -4.33 15.86 -3.64
CA ALA A 153 -5.05 14.60 -3.57
C ALA A 153 -6.51 14.83 -3.11
N TYR A 154 -6.69 15.68 -2.10
CA TYR A 154 -8.02 16.02 -1.57
C TYR A 154 -8.90 16.67 -2.63
N ARG A 155 -8.39 17.68 -3.36
CA ARG A 155 -9.15 18.33 -4.43
C ARG A 155 -9.56 17.37 -5.54
N ILE A 156 -8.69 16.42 -5.90
CA ILE A 156 -9.02 15.38 -6.86
C ILE A 156 -10.16 14.53 -6.29
N LEU A 157 -9.97 13.90 -5.13
CA LEU A 157 -10.98 12.99 -4.55
C LEU A 157 -12.34 13.65 -4.33
N LYS A 158 -12.37 14.93 -3.91
CA LYS A 158 -13.62 15.68 -3.71
C LYS A 158 -14.49 15.75 -4.97
N GLY A 159 -13.88 15.66 -6.15
CA GLY A 159 -14.59 15.67 -7.44
C GLY A 159 -15.03 14.30 -7.96
N HIS A 160 -14.76 13.21 -7.24
CA HIS A 160 -14.99 11.85 -7.74
C HIS A 160 -16.04 11.06 -6.94
N THR A 161 -16.82 10.26 -7.68
CA THR A 161 -17.75 9.27 -7.15
C THR A 161 -17.53 7.92 -7.84
N ASN A 162 -17.87 6.83 -7.18
CA ASN A 162 -17.90 5.51 -7.83
C ASN A 162 -19.19 5.34 -8.67
N ALA A 163 -19.35 4.17 -9.31
CA ALA A 163 -20.51 3.88 -10.16
C ALA A 163 -21.88 3.98 -9.47
N ARG A 164 -21.90 3.92 -8.13
CA ARG A 164 -23.11 4.01 -7.30
C ARG A 164 -23.36 5.44 -6.79
N GLY A 165 -22.57 6.41 -7.24
CA GLY A 165 -22.65 7.79 -6.80
C GLY A 165 -22.04 8.04 -5.42
N ILE A 166 -21.28 7.09 -4.86
CA ILE A 166 -20.64 7.26 -3.56
C ILE A 166 -19.36 8.07 -3.73
N SER A 167 -19.27 9.23 -3.07
CA SER A 167 -18.09 10.10 -3.04
C SER A 167 -16.83 9.38 -2.57
N ALA A 168 -15.69 9.68 -3.20
CA ALA A 168 -14.39 9.14 -2.84
C ALA A 168 -13.91 9.60 -1.45
N ILE A 169 -14.36 10.78 -0.98
CA ILE A 169 -14.09 11.30 0.38
C ILE A 169 -15.27 11.12 1.35
N GLY A 170 -16.37 10.52 0.90
CA GLY A 170 -17.63 10.38 1.64
C GLY A 170 -18.53 11.60 1.45
N GLU A 171 -19.78 11.50 1.93
CA GLU A 171 -20.76 12.59 1.88
C GLU A 171 -21.46 12.75 3.23
N LEU A 172 -21.70 13.99 3.64
CA LEU A 172 -22.70 14.30 4.66
C LEU A 172 -24.09 14.25 4.00
N PRO A 173 -25.10 13.59 4.62
CA PRO A 173 -26.40 13.43 3.99
C PRO A 173 -27.08 14.80 3.82
N VAL A 174 -27.43 15.16 2.58
CA VAL A 174 -28.22 16.38 2.31
C VAL A 174 -29.66 16.19 2.74
N ASN A 175 -30.19 14.96 2.71
CA ASN A 175 -31.47 14.54 3.29
C ASN A 175 -31.51 12.99 3.35
N LEU A 176 -31.98 12.41 4.47
CA LEU A 176 -32.24 10.96 4.73
C LEU A 176 -31.08 10.11 5.29
N THR A 177 -31.44 9.45 6.41
CA THR A 177 -30.98 8.27 7.17
C THR A 177 -29.87 7.32 6.69
N ASN A 178 -29.24 7.49 5.52
CA ASN A 178 -28.17 6.61 5.05
C ASN A 178 -26.86 7.36 4.92
N ILE A 179 -25.90 7.05 5.79
CA ILE A 179 -24.52 7.54 5.71
C ILE A 179 -23.87 6.85 4.49
N HIS A 180 -23.43 7.62 3.50
CA HIS A 180 -22.65 7.10 2.38
C HIS A 180 -21.17 7.05 2.79
N PRO A 181 -20.56 5.85 2.95
CA PRO A 181 -19.16 5.73 3.35
C PRO A 181 -18.26 6.12 2.19
N GLU A 182 -17.13 6.75 2.47
CA GLU A 182 -16.10 6.94 1.45
C GLU A 182 -15.50 5.61 1.00
N TRP A 183 -14.77 5.61 -0.12
CA TRP A 183 -14.03 4.43 -0.58
C TRP A 183 -12.53 4.69 -0.77
N CYS A 184 -12.05 5.91 -0.53
CA CYS A 184 -10.62 6.21 -0.44
C CYS A 184 -10.25 6.57 1.01
N VAL A 185 -9.40 5.76 1.63
CA VAL A 185 -8.95 5.93 3.01
C VAL A 185 -7.61 6.65 3.05
N TRP A 186 -7.53 7.70 3.86
CA TRP A 186 -6.32 8.48 4.10
C TRP A 186 -5.36 7.72 4.99
N LYS A 187 -4.35 7.08 4.40
CA LYS A 187 -3.32 6.34 5.13
C LYS A 187 -2.02 7.15 5.13
N MET A 188 -1.68 7.72 6.28
CA MET A 188 -0.58 8.67 6.37
C MET A 188 0.34 8.33 7.52
N ASP A 189 1.63 8.60 7.31
CA ASP A 189 2.60 8.59 8.40
C ASP A 189 2.13 9.51 9.52
N ALA A 190 2.09 8.98 10.74
CA ALA A 190 1.74 9.74 11.92
C ALA A 190 2.72 10.91 12.17
N LEU A 191 3.93 10.89 11.59
CA LEU A 191 4.83 12.05 11.64
C LEU A 191 4.38 13.23 10.76
N PHE A 192 3.50 13.02 9.77
CA PHE A 192 2.92 14.14 9.00
C PHE A 192 1.97 14.97 9.87
N TYR A 193 1.20 14.29 10.71
CA TYR A 193 0.30 14.89 11.69
C TYR A 193 0.46 14.13 13.02
N PRO A 194 1.35 14.57 13.93
CA PRO A 194 1.65 13.84 15.17
C PRO A 194 0.46 13.64 16.10
N SER A 195 -0.57 14.49 15.97
CA SER A 195 -1.81 14.38 16.74
C SER A 195 -3.04 14.69 15.88
N PRO A 196 -4.24 14.23 16.32
CA PRO A 196 -5.52 14.65 15.72
C PRO A 196 -5.65 16.16 15.59
N ALA A 197 -5.19 16.93 16.58
CA ALA A 197 -5.29 18.39 16.57
C ALA A 197 -4.48 19.01 15.44
N ASN A 198 -3.32 18.44 15.08
CA ASN A 198 -2.53 18.91 13.94
C ASN A 198 -3.26 18.67 12.62
N LEU A 199 -3.91 17.50 12.46
CA LEU A 199 -4.71 17.19 11.28
C LEU A 199 -5.96 18.09 11.20
N GLU A 200 -6.66 18.29 12.31
CA GLU A 200 -7.88 19.11 12.42
C GLU A 200 -7.64 20.60 12.13
N GLN A 201 -6.38 21.06 12.18
CA GLN A 201 -5.98 22.40 11.77
C GLN A 201 -5.68 22.52 10.27
N ALA A 202 -5.51 21.41 9.55
CA ALA A 202 -5.20 21.45 8.13
C ALA A 202 -6.43 21.87 7.30
N GLU A 203 -6.27 22.89 6.45
CA GLU A 203 -7.38 23.47 5.66
C GLU A 203 -8.16 22.41 4.86
N TRP A 204 -7.44 21.49 4.21
CA TRP A 204 -8.07 20.42 3.43
C TRP A 204 -8.96 19.51 4.29
N PHE A 205 -8.55 19.26 5.54
CA PHE A 205 -9.28 18.39 6.45
C PHE A 205 -10.46 19.10 7.08
N GLN A 206 -10.34 20.41 7.36
CA GLN A 206 -11.47 21.23 7.78
C GLN A 206 -12.57 21.27 6.71
N ASP A 207 -12.19 21.48 5.44
CA ASP A 207 -13.11 21.42 4.31
C ASP A 207 -13.70 20.00 4.13
N ALA A 208 -12.89 18.95 4.31
CA ALA A 208 -13.37 17.57 4.31
C ALA A 208 -14.40 17.30 5.40
N LEU A 209 -14.16 17.73 6.65
CA LEU A 209 -15.10 17.55 7.77
C LEU A 209 -16.40 18.34 7.58
N ALA A 210 -16.35 19.48 6.87
CA ALA A 210 -17.53 20.28 6.57
C ALA A 210 -18.44 19.65 5.50
N THR A 211 -17.90 18.77 4.65
CA THR A 211 -18.60 18.23 3.47
C THR A 211 -18.72 16.70 3.45
N ALA A 212 -17.97 16.02 4.29
CA ALA A 212 -17.79 14.58 4.26
C ALA A 212 -17.43 14.01 5.64
N LYS A 213 -17.14 12.70 5.67
CA LYS A 213 -16.67 11.97 6.86
C LYS A 213 -15.43 11.16 6.47
N PRO A 214 -14.24 11.77 6.45
CA PRO A 214 -13.04 11.10 6.00
C PRO A 214 -12.67 9.92 6.91
N ALA A 215 -11.98 8.93 6.36
CA ALA A 215 -11.49 7.73 7.03
C ALA A 215 -9.99 7.79 7.01
N TYR A 216 -9.41 7.57 8.18
CA TYR A 216 -8.01 7.84 8.42
C TYR A 216 -7.34 6.63 9.08
N ILE A 217 -6.14 6.31 8.61
CA ILE A 217 -5.24 5.31 9.22
C ILE A 217 -3.93 6.03 9.55
N PRO A 218 -3.63 6.32 10.84
CA PRO A 218 -2.30 6.75 11.23
C PRO A 218 -1.34 5.57 11.14
N VAL A 219 -0.21 5.79 10.48
CA VAL A 219 0.85 4.81 10.29
C VAL A 219 2.01 5.12 11.24
N PHE A 220 2.27 4.23 12.19
CA PHE A 220 3.39 4.32 13.11
C PHE A 220 4.55 3.46 12.59
N ARG A 221 5.55 4.12 12.00
CA ARG A 221 6.78 3.48 11.50
C ARG A 221 7.73 3.10 12.65
N PRO A 222 8.65 2.14 12.46
CA PRO A 222 9.63 1.74 13.48
C PRO A 222 10.39 2.89 14.15
N ASN A 223 10.67 3.95 13.39
CA ASN A 223 11.40 5.13 13.83
C ASN A 223 10.52 6.20 14.52
N ALA A 224 9.20 6.05 14.55
CA ALA A 224 8.29 7.03 15.15
C ALA A 224 8.58 7.32 16.64
N PRO A 225 8.95 6.33 17.50
CA PRO A 225 9.29 6.58 18.90
C PRO A 225 10.46 7.54 19.12
N ALA A 226 11.35 7.70 18.13
CA ALA A 226 12.45 8.64 18.21
C ALA A 226 11.99 10.11 18.07
N ALA A 227 10.80 10.35 17.53
CA ALA A 227 10.28 11.68 17.23
C ALA A 227 9.03 12.07 18.03
N MET A 228 8.31 11.10 18.62
CA MET A 228 7.09 11.38 19.40
C MET A 228 6.78 10.29 20.44
N ASP A 229 5.97 10.66 21.45
CA ASP A 229 5.32 9.69 22.33
C ASP A 229 4.21 8.97 21.56
N VAL A 230 4.55 7.80 21.05
CA VAL A 230 3.67 6.99 20.20
C VAL A 230 2.42 6.53 20.96
N VAL A 231 2.51 6.22 22.26
CA VAL A 231 1.36 5.74 23.05
C VAL A 231 0.38 6.89 23.31
N ALA A 232 0.88 8.07 23.67
CA ALA A 232 0.04 9.26 23.84
C ALA A 232 -0.63 9.65 22.52
N ALA A 233 0.10 9.61 21.41
CA ALA A 233 -0.45 9.85 20.08
C ALA A 233 -1.56 8.82 19.74
N ALA A 234 -1.31 7.52 19.93
CA ALA A 234 -2.29 6.48 19.67
C ALA A 234 -3.57 6.66 20.50
N LYS A 235 -3.46 7.00 21.79
CA LYS A 235 -4.60 7.34 22.66
C LYS A 235 -5.40 8.53 22.14
N ALA A 236 -4.72 9.57 21.63
CA ALA A 236 -5.40 10.72 21.06
C ALA A 236 -6.16 10.34 19.78
N TRP A 237 -5.50 9.61 18.86
CA TRP A 237 -6.11 9.13 17.62
C TRP A 237 -7.29 8.20 17.86
N SER A 238 -7.20 7.27 18.83
CA SER A 238 -8.24 6.26 19.07
C SER A 238 -9.59 6.84 19.53
N THR A 239 -9.61 8.10 19.98
CA THR A 239 -10.86 8.78 20.38
C THR A 239 -11.62 9.40 19.21
N ARG A 240 -11.05 9.39 18.01
CA ARG A 240 -11.59 10.14 16.86
C ARG A 240 -12.46 9.25 15.98
N PRO A 241 -13.68 9.69 15.61
CA PRO A 241 -14.63 8.86 14.86
C PRO A 241 -14.21 8.58 13.41
N TYR A 242 -13.33 9.42 12.86
CA TYR A 242 -12.74 9.27 11.53
C TYR A 242 -11.56 8.30 11.49
N VAL A 243 -11.02 7.86 12.63
CA VAL A 243 -9.97 6.84 12.63
C VAL A 243 -10.62 5.48 12.36
N LEU A 244 -10.21 4.86 11.26
CA LEU A 244 -10.72 3.56 10.84
C LEU A 244 -10.05 2.42 11.60
N THR A 245 -8.73 2.48 11.64
CA THR A 245 -7.81 1.48 12.22
C THR A 245 -6.42 2.12 12.30
N PHE A 246 -5.41 1.38 12.75
CA PHE A 246 -4.01 1.80 12.86
C PHE A 246 -3.13 0.90 12.01
N GLU A 247 -2.04 1.45 11.46
CA GLU A 247 -0.93 0.63 10.97
C GLU A 247 0.26 0.79 11.89
N VAL A 248 0.82 -0.33 12.35
CA VAL A 248 1.94 -0.34 13.30
C VAL A 248 3.05 -1.20 12.73
N GLY A 249 4.16 -0.56 12.37
CA GLY A 249 5.35 -1.20 11.82
C GLY A 249 6.25 -1.82 12.87
N LEU A 250 5.71 -2.51 13.87
CA LEU A 250 6.54 -3.31 14.80
C LEU A 250 7.37 -4.31 13.98
N ARG A 251 8.67 -4.45 14.24
CA ARG A 251 9.54 -5.39 13.52
C ARG A 251 9.61 -6.76 14.17
N GLY A 252 9.47 -6.82 15.49
CA GLY A 252 9.43 -8.08 16.23
C GLY A 252 8.98 -7.84 17.69
N PRO A 253 8.69 -8.92 18.43
CA PRO A 253 8.23 -8.83 19.81
C PRO A 253 9.19 -8.02 20.70
N GLY A 254 8.62 -7.16 21.54
CA GLY A 254 9.36 -6.33 22.48
C GLY A 254 10.15 -5.19 21.85
N GLY A 255 9.94 -4.90 20.56
CA GLY A 255 10.48 -3.70 19.91
C GLY A 255 9.89 -2.39 20.46
N ASN A 256 10.44 -1.25 20.04
CA ASN A 256 10.10 0.10 20.52
C ASN A 256 8.62 0.48 20.31
N LEU A 257 7.91 -0.20 19.40
CA LEU A 257 6.47 0.00 19.15
C LEU A 257 5.57 -0.95 19.96
N GLN A 258 6.12 -1.91 20.71
CA GLN A 258 5.35 -2.88 21.49
C GLN A 258 4.37 -2.19 22.46
N PRO A 259 4.76 -1.14 23.23
CA PRO A 259 3.81 -0.49 24.14
C PRO A 259 2.61 0.15 23.44
N LEU A 260 2.80 0.65 22.20
CA LEU A 260 1.70 1.16 21.38
C LEU A 260 0.78 0.03 20.93
N LEU A 261 1.36 -1.08 20.48
CA LEU A 261 0.58 -2.24 20.03
C LEU A 261 -0.24 -2.81 21.19
N ASP A 262 0.37 -2.99 22.36
CA ASP A 262 -0.29 -3.49 23.57
C ASP A 262 -1.49 -2.62 23.96
N PHE A 263 -1.35 -1.29 23.86
CA PHE A 263 -2.47 -0.38 24.10
C PHE A 263 -3.61 -0.59 23.09
N LEU A 264 -3.31 -0.61 21.80
CA LEU A 264 -4.33 -0.75 20.75
C LEU A 264 -5.08 -2.08 20.87
N VAL A 265 -4.32 -3.19 20.98
CA VAL A 265 -4.87 -4.54 21.11
C VAL A 265 -5.65 -4.68 22.42
N GLY A 266 -5.10 -4.20 23.54
CA GLY A 266 -5.78 -4.22 24.84
C GLY A 266 -7.08 -3.39 24.88
N ALA A 267 -7.18 -2.36 24.04
CA ALA A 267 -8.39 -1.56 23.85
C ALA A 267 -9.37 -2.16 22.82
N GLY A 268 -9.07 -3.31 22.22
CA GLY A 268 -9.89 -3.93 21.16
C GLY A 268 -9.91 -3.13 19.86
N ILE A 269 -8.88 -2.32 19.61
CA ILE A 269 -8.76 -1.50 18.41
C ILE A 269 -8.08 -2.32 17.32
N SER A 270 -8.71 -2.37 16.14
CA SER A 270 -8.15 -3.03 14.96
C SER A 270 -6.80 -2.42 14.57
N VAL A 271 -5.82 -3.26 14.27
CA VAL A 271 -4.46 -2.87 13.91
C VAL A 271 -3.92 -3.74 12.79
N GLY A 272 -3.22 -3.11 11.84
CA GLY A 272 -2.58 -3.80 10.73
C GLY A 272 -1.10 -3.50 10.61
N PHE A 273 -0.45 -4.25 9.73
CA PHE A 273 0.97 -4.11 9.45
C PHE A 273 1.26 -4.27 7.96
N PHE A 274 2.43 -3.80 7.55
CA PHE A 274 3.01 -4.13 6.25
C PHE A 274 3.84 -5.41 6.38
N GLY A 275 3.35 -6.50 5.80
CA GLY A 275 4.07 -7.76 5.71
C GLY A 275 5.13 -7.69 4.61
N THR A 276 6.30 -8.26 4.87
CA THR A 276 7.48 -8.15 4.00
C THR A 276 7.48 -9.11 2.80
N TYR A 277 6.40 -9.88 2.64
CA TYR A 277 6.26 -10.85 1.56
C TYR A 277 6.31 -10.16 0.20
N GLY A 278 7.38 -10.43 -0.56
CA GLY A 278 7.45 -10.08 -1.98
C GLY A 278 8.19 -8.80 -2.31
N ASP A 279 8.89 -8.13 -1.39
CA ASP A 279 9.62 -6.91 -1.79
C ASP A 279 10.71 -7.20 -2.84
N VAL A 280 11.32 -8.39 -2.74
CA VAL A 280 12.04 -9.06 -3.81
C VAL A 280 11.44 -10.44 -4.00
N HIS A 281 10.94 -10.72 -5.20
CA HIS A 281 10.43 -12.03 -5.56
C HIS A 281 11.31 -12.62 -6.66
N PRO A 282 11.76 -13.89 -6.56
CA PRO A 282 12.41 -14.55 -7.67
C PRO A 282 11.50 -14.51 -8.90
N PRO A 283 12.03 -14.30 -10.12
CA PRO A 283 11.25 -14.52 -11.33
C PRO A 283 10.59 -15.91 -11.24
N LEU A 284 9.27 -15.95 -11.41
CA LEU A 284 8.51 -17.18 -11.26
C LEU A 284 9.06 -18.25 -12.20
N SER A 285 9.12 -19.48 -11.69
CA SER A 285 9.54 -20.68 -12.41
C SER A 285 8.52 -21.14 -13.48
N SER A 286 7.50 -20.34 -13.81
CA SER A 286 6.54 -20.64 -14.88
C SER A 286 7.17 -20.59 -16.28
N GLY A 287 8.42 -20.12 -16.41
CA GLY A 287 9.29 -20.43 -17.53
C GLY A 287 9.07 -19.59 -18.80
N SER A 288 8.42 -18.43 -18.74
CA SER A 288 8.14 -17.64 -19.96
C SER A 288 8.94 -16.34 -20.12
N GLU A 289 9.54 -15.76 -19.07
CA GLU A 289 10.22 -14.46 -19.21
C GLU A 289 11.60 -14.44 -18.54
N GLU A 290 12.62 -14.10 -19.33
CA GLU A 290 13.99 -13.86 -18.89
C GLU A 290 14.05 -12.62 -17.99
N CYS A 291 14.80 -12.67 -16.89
CA CYS A 291 15.06 -11.47 -16.08
C CYS A 291 16.05 -10.58 -16.83
N LEU A 292 15.61 -9.39 -17.24
CA LEU A 292 16.42 -8.42 -17.98
C LEU A 292 17.29 -7.53 -17.08
N PHE A 293 17.08 -7.58 -15.77
CA PHE A 293 17.94 -6.88 -14.84
C PHE A 293 19.27 -7.60 -14.65
N ASP A 294 20.36 -6.85 -14.51
CA ASP A 294 21.61 -7.38 -13.96
C ASP A 294 21.36 -7.87 -12.53
N MET A 295 21.27 -9.18 -12.36
CA MET A 295 20.99 -9.86 -11.10
C MET A 295 22.14 -9.80 -10.09
N GLY A 296 23.32 -9.33 -10.51
CA GLY A 296 24.50 -9.25 -9.66
C GLY A 296 24.87 -10.60 -9.05
N ALA A 297 25.18 -10.59 -7.75
CA ALA A 297 25.58 -11.78 -6.99
C ALA A 297 24.42 -12.44 -6.22
N LEU A 298 23.17 -12.05 -6.48
CA LEU A 298 22.02 -12.57 -5.73
C LEU A 298 21.70 -14.01 -6.14
N ASP A 299 21.73 -14.92 -5.17
CA ASP A 299 21.34 -16.32 -5.39
C ASP A 299 19.81 -16.46 -5.29
N PHE A 300 19.13 -16.38 -6.44
CA PHE A 300 17.69 -16.56 -6.52
C PHE A 300 17.23 -17.99 -6.21
N ALA A 301 18.10 -19.00 -6.37
CA ALA A 301 17.76 -20.37 -5.99
C ALA A 301 17.67 -20.47 -4.46
N ALA A 302 18.61 -19.83 -3.74
CA ALA A 302 18.55 -19.74 -2.29
C ALA A 302 17.29 -18.99 -1.80
N LEU A 303 16.87 -17.92 -2.48
CA LEU A 303 15.66 -17.16 -2.10
C LEU A 303 14.33 -17.93 -2.30
N ARG A 304 14.35 -19.06 -3.03
CA ARG A 304 13.17 -19.92 -3.18
C ARG A 304 12.95 -20.84 -1.98
N ASP A 305 13.93 -21.00 -1.11
CA ASP A 305 13.77 -21.74 0.13
C ASP A 305 12.68 -21.06 0.99
N PRO A 306 11.64 -21.77 1.44
CA PRO A 306 10.65 -21.24 2.38
C PRO A 306 11.28 -20.59 3.63
N ASP A 307 12.44 -21.08 4.06
CA ASP A 307 13.17 -20.60 5.23
C ASP A 307 14.23 -19.53 4.87
N ALA A 308 14.35 -19.16 3.60
CA ALA A 308 15.26 -18.10 3.17
C ALA A 308 14.94 -16.76 3.87
N PRO A 309 15.96 -15.97 4.20
CA PRO A 309 15.74 -14.61 4.70
C PRO A 309 15.04 -13.79 3.63
N ILE A 310 14.01 -13.05 4.05
CA ILE A 310 13.33 -12.11 3.16
C ILE A 310 14.24 -10.90 2.93
N VAL A 311 14.39 -10.51 1.67
CA VAL A 311 15.23 -9.38 1.26
C VAL A 311 14.37 -8.22 0.74
N CYS A 312 14.90 -7.01 0.82
CA CYS A 312 14.28 -5.79 0.31
C CYS A 312 15.24 -5.01 -0.58
N PHE A 313 14.68 -4.24 -1.50
CA PHE A 313 15.45 -3.31 -2.31
C PHE A 313 15.88 -2.09 -1.48
N GLU A 314 17.12 -1.66 -1.67
CA GLU A 314 17.65 -0.43 -1.11
C GLU A 314 18.09 0.49 -2.25
N SER A 315 17.82 1.79 -2.12
CA SER A 315 18.18 2.75 -3.17
C SER A 315 19.70 2.86 -3.27
N GLY A 316 20.26 2.58 -4.44
CA GLY A 316 21.69 2.71 -4.69
C GLY A 316 22.56 1.58 -4.12
N ALA A 317 21.95 0.49 -3.65
CA ALA A 317 22.65 -0.67 -3.13
C ALA A 317 22.03 -1.99 -3.59
N SER A 318 22.78 -3.09 -3.48
CA SER A 318 22.24 -4.44 -3.65
C SER A 318 21.18 -4.74 -2.57
N PRO A 319 20.22 -5.65 -2.85
CA PRO A 319 19.22 -6.06 -1.88
C PRO A 319 19.85 -6.55 -0.58
N VAL A 320 19.25 -6.14 0.53
CA VAL A 320 19.67 -6.51 1.88
C VAL A 320 18.58 -7.32 2.55
N THR A 321 18.95 -8.13 3.54
CA THR A 321 17.94 -8.84 4.34
C THR A 321 17.14 -7.84 5.18
N TYR A 322 15.86 -8.11 5.41
CA TYR A 322 15.08 -7.31 6.35
C TYR A 322 15.69 -7.32 7.76
N HIS A 323 16.37 -8.41 8.16
CA HIS A 323 17.08 -8.50 9.43
C HIS A 323 18.25 -7.51 9.53
N SER A 324 19.00 -7.29 8.44
CA SER A 324 20.17 -6.39 8.46
C SER A 324 19.82 -4.92 8.58
N ILE A 325 18.55 -4.53 8.36
CA ILE A 325 18.09 -3.15 8.47
C ILE A 325 17.33 -2.87 9.78
N VAL A 326 17.25 -3.84 10.69
CA VAL A 326 16.63 -3.67 12.01
C VAL A 326 17.52 -2.78 12.86
N ALA A 327 17.01 -1.61 13.24
CA ALA A 327 17.75 -0.72 14.13
C ALA A 327 17.69 -1.19 15.60
N PRO A 328 18.64 -0.77 16.46
CA PRO A 328 18.61 -1.10 17.88
C PRO A 328 17.26 -0.76 18.54
N GLY A 329 16.69 -1.75 19.22
CA GLY A 329 15.39 -1.63 19.90
C GLY A 329 14.18 -1.85 18.99
N GLU A 330 14.30 -2.01 17.68
CA GLU A 330 13.15 -2.32 16.82
C GLU A 330 12.66 -3.78 16.96
N SER A 331 13.54 -4.68 17.40
CA SER A 331 13.23 -6.05 17.82
C SER A 331 14.19 -6.49 18.94
N LEU A 332 13.75 -7.35 19.86
CA LEU A 332 14.59 -7.88 20.95
C LEU A 332 15.67 -8.84 20.46
N ASP A 333 15.38 -9.62 19.42
CA ASP A 333 16.29 -10.63 18.88
C ASP A 333 17.09 -10.14 17.67
N GLY A 334 16.93 -8.86 17.30
CA GLY A 334 17.55 -8.25 16.13
C GLY A 334 16.99 -8.74 14.79
N ARG A 335 15.86 -9.45 14.78
CA ARG A 335 15.21 -9.93 13.56
C ARG A 335 13.99 -9.10 13.20
N ASP A 336 13.72 -9.07 11.91
CA ASP A 336 12.48 -8.54 11.34
C ASP A 336 11.55 -9.72 11.08
N SER A 337 10.52 -9.86 11.90
CA SER A 337 9.57 -10.96 11.89
C SER A 337 8.32 -10.65 11.07
N ARG A 338 8.27 -9.56 10.28
CA ARG A 338 7.07 -9.18 9.50
C ARG A 338 6.67 -10.16 8.39
N SER A 339 7.46 -11.21 8.19
CA SER A 339 7.13 -12.36 7.34
C SER A 339 6.58 -13.57 8.13
N ASP A 340 6.39 -13.45 9.44
CA ASP A 340 5.75 -14.46 10.28
C ASP A 340 4.31 -14.04 10.58
N LEU A 341 3.38 -14.49 9.74
CA LEU A 341 1.99 -14.08 9.84
C LEU A 341 1.34 -14.57 11.14
N ASP A 342 1.68 -15.79 11.57
CA ASP A 342 1.07 -16.40 12.73
C ASP A 342 1.54 -15.73 14.02
N LEU A 343 2.80 -15.30 14.06
CA LEU A 343 3.28 -14.39 15.10
C LEU A 343 2.46 -13.10 15.12
N TYR A 344 2.28 -12.41 13.99
CA TYR A 344 1.55 -11.13 13.99
C TYR A 344 0.06 -11.30 14.34
N LYS A 345 -0.58 -12.40 13.92
CA LYS A 345 -1.91 -12.77 14.44
C LYS A 345 -1.89 -12.94 15.96
N SER A 346 -0.90 -13.66 16.51
CA SER A 346 -0.79 -13.89 17.95
C SER A 346 -0.53 -12.61 18.75
N LEU A 347 0.09 -11.60 18.12
CA LEU A 347 0.30 -10.28 18.69
C LEU A 347 -0.96 -9.39 18.60
N GLY A 348 -2.06 -9.87 18.00
CA GLY A 348 -3.34 -9.16 17.92
C GLY A 348 -3.56 -8.34 16.65
N TYR A 349 -2.70 -8.48 15.63
CA TYR A 349 -2.97 -7.86 14.33
C TYR A 349 -4.16 -8.52 13.64
N SER A 350 -5.02 -7.68 13.06
CA SER A 350 -6.29 -8.09 12.44
C SER A 350 -6.32 -7.90 10.93
N TRP A 351 -5.35 -7.17 10.37
CA TRP A 351 -5.20 -7.03 8.93
C TRP A 351 -3.74 -6.83 8.52
N THR A 352 -3.45 -7.10 7.25
CA THR A 352 -2.10 -6.98 6.71
C THR A 352 -2.11 -6.45 5.29
N ILE A 353 -0.98 -5.91 4.89
CA ILE A 353 -0.70 -5.43 3.54
C ILE A 353 0.42 -6.28 3.01
N VAL A 354 0.14 -6.99 1.93
CA VAL A 354 1.08 -7.95 1.36
C VAL A 354 0.90 -8.00 -0.15
N ASP A 355 1.96 -8.39 -0.85
CA ASP A 355 1.85 -8.75 -2.25
C ASP A 355 1.16 -10.11 -2.41
N LEU A 356 0.58 -10.38 -3.58
CA LEU A 356 0.10 -11.71 -3.94
C LEU A 356 1.30 -12.57 -4.37
N THR A 357 1.73 -13.47 -3.49
CA THR A 357 2.84 -14.40 -3.70
C THR A 357 2.37 -15.81 -3.33
N PRO A 358 3.10 -16.89 -3.67
CA PRO A 358 2.76 -18.23 -3.20
C PRO A 358 2.59 -18.31 -1.67
N ARG A 359 3.39 -17.54 -0.89
CA ARG A 359 3.33 -17.51 0.58
C ARG A 359 2.05 -16.84 1.12
N THR A 360 1.42 -15.97 0.34
CA THR A 360 0.28 -15.14 0.78
C THR A 360 -1.01 -15.46 0.02
N ALA A 361 -0.96 -16.29 -1.02
CA ALA A 361 -2.09 -16.64 -1.88
C ALA A 361 -3.30 -17.17 -1.09
N ASP A 362 -3.06 -17.97 -0.05
CA ASP A 362 -4.14 -18.51 0.79
C ASP A 362 -4.88 -17.43 1.58
N LEU A 363 -4.23 -16.31 1.92
CA LEU A 363 -4.91 -15.17 2.56
C LEU A 363 -5.87 -14.48 1.59
N PHE A 364 -5.42 -14.26 0.34
CA PHE A 364 -6.28 -13.72 -0.71
C PHE A 364 -7.45 -14.66 -1.02
N ARG A 365 -7.21 -15.98 -1.09
CA ARG A 365 -8.28 -16.98 -1.29
C ARG A 365 -9.26 -17.00 -0.12
N ALA A 366 -8.78 -16.95 1.13
CA ALA A 366 -9.63 -16.89 2.32
C ALA A 366 -10.52 -15.64 2.29
N GLN A 367 -9.96 -14.48 1.98
CA GLN A 367 -10.72 -13.24 1.84
C GLN A 367 -11.73 -13.30 0.67
N ALA A 368 -11.35 -13.85 -0.49
CA ALA A 368 -12.24 -14.01 -1.64
C ALA A 368 -13.43 -14.96 -1.39
N ARG A 369 -13.29 -15.93 -0.45
CA ARG A 369 -14.42 -16.77 -0.02
C ARG A 369 -15.46 -15.98 0.78
N VAL A 370 -15.01 -14.96 1.53
CA VAL A 370 -15.87 -14.04 2.30
C VAL A 370 -16.40 -12.90 1.39
N GLN A 371 -15.65 -12.56 0.34
CA GLN A 371 -15.98 -11.56 -0.67
C GLN A 371 -16.09 -12.22 -2.05
N PRO A 372 -17.23 -12.86 -2.41
CA PRO A 372 -17.37 -13.50 -3.71
C PRO A 372 -17.07 -12.47 -4.82
N PRO A 373 -16.17 -12.77 -5.77
CA PRO A 373 -15.57 -11.77 -6.64
C PRO A 373 -16.60 -11.03 -7.49
N LEU A 374 -16.37 -9.73 -7.65
CA LEU A 374 -17.17 -8.83 -8.50
C LEU A 374 -17.07 -9.19 -10.00
N SER A 375 -16.12 -10.05 -10.38
CA SER A 375 -15.98 -10.66 -11.69
C SER A 375 -15.43 -12.09 -11.52
N ARG A 376 -16.30 -13.10 -11.64
CA ARG A 376 -15.94 -14.53 -11.49
C ARG A 376 -14.80 -15.02 -12.41
N GLY A 377 -14.45 -14.29 -13.47
CA GLY A 377 -13.31 -14.67 -14.32
C GLY A 377 -11.97 -14.16 -13.81
N TRP A 378 -11.94 -13.00 -13.15
CA TRP A 378 -10.72 -12.20 -13.12
C TRP A 378 -9.81 -12.52 -11.92
N TRP A 379 -10.40 -12.75 -10.74
CA TRP A 379 -9.66 -13.25 -9.57
C TRP A 379 -9.33 -14.74 -9.71
N ASP A 380 -10.22 -15.52 -10.32
CA ASP A 380 -10.03 -16.97 -10.47
C ASP A 380 -8.88 -17.28 -11.42
N ASP A 381 -8.71 -16.53 -12.52
CA ASP A 381 -7.61 -16.77 -13.47
C ASP A 381 -6.23 -16.47 -12.85
N ARG A 382 -6.09 -15.39 -12.07
CA ARG A 382 -4.82 -15.04 -11.39
C ARG A 382 -4.53 -15.92 -10.16
N LEU A 383 -5.55 -16.27 -9.36
CA LEU A 383 -5.33 -17.17 -8.21
C LEU A 383 -4.99 -18.61 -8.64
N ARG A 384 -5.31 -18.97 -9.90
CA ARG A 384 -4.91 -20.24 -10.53
C ARG A 384 -3.47 -20.23 -11.05
N THR A 385 -2.88 -19.08 -11.40
CA THR A 385 -1.49 -19.01 -11.89
C THR A 385 -0.46 -18.98 -10.75
N VAL A 386 -0.86 -18.58 -9.54
CA VAL A 386 0.02 -18.50 -8.35
C VAL A 386 0.11 -19.85 -7.59
N THR A 387 -0.07 -20.99 -8.26
CA THR A 387 0.10 -22.34 -7.66
C THR A 387 1.40 -23.00 -8.05
#